data_AF-A0A1A5ZTD8-F1
#
_entry.id   AF-A0A1A5ZTD8-F1
#
_cell.length_a   1.000
_cell.length_b   1.000
_cell.length_c   1.000
_cell.angle_alpha   90.00
_cell.angle_beta   90.00
_cell.angle_gamma   90.00
#
_symmetry.space_group_name_H-M   'P 1'
#
loop_
_entity.id
_entity.type
_entity.pdbx_description
1 polymer ?
#
loop_
_entity_poly.entity_id
_entity_poly.type
_entity_poly.pdbx_seq_one_letter_code
_entity_poly.pdbx_strand_id
1 'polypeptide(L)'
;MPIFTKRQDPQASAPLTRQPIDLKKLLAVYDDYPNVTSALDATSLRLEEAEEATRIAYEKRDDAEKDLADERKGRKADNDRAASAKEDALKLAKKEKAEAERVREERIRNELNPKITDLETKLKTTTEHRDRLDKELKEKKTQMENWITALEKLSLERKSGYEKERKAIEDRWEAEAKTQKLDEDIVEGLKKALKPADTTSLKSSARSVRIEDGI
;
A
#
# COMPACT_ATOMS: atom_id res chain seq x y z
N MET A 1 -39.56 -42.56 -46.49
CA MET A 1 -39.72 -42.47 -47.95
C MET A 1 -39.83 -43.90 -48.47
N PRO A 2 -41.03 -44.40 -48.81
CA PRO A 2 -41.24 -45.81 -49.13
C PRO A 2 -40.77 -46.11 -50.56
N ILE A 3 -39.92 -47.13 -50.69
CA ILE A 3 -39.56 -47.72 -51.98
C ILE A 3 -40.73 -48.58 -52.40
N PHE A 4 -41.48 -48.12 -53.41
CA PHE A 4 -42.48 -48.89 -54.13
C PHE A 4 -41.80 -50.04 -54.88
N THR A 5 -41.67 -51.20 -54.24
CA THR A 5 -41.51 -52.46 -54.97
C THR A 5 -42.89 -52.86 -55.46
N LYS A 6 -43.14 -52.60 -56.74
CA LYS A 6 -44.30 -53.13 -57.47
C LYS A 6 -44.39 -54.62 -57.19
N ARG A 7 -45.51 -55.07 -56.62
CA ARG A 7 -45.91 -56.48 -56.64
C ARG A 7 -45.89 -56.91 -58.11
N GLN A 8 -44.90 -57.70 -58.48
CA GLN A 8 -44.98 -58.54 -59.66
C GLN A 8 -45.93 -59.67 -59.25
N ASP A 9 -47.23 -59.49 -59.52
CA ASP A 9 -48.13 -60.62 -59.58
C ASP A 9 -47.54 -61.59 -60.61
N PRO A 10 -47.22 -62.85 -60.27
CA PRO A 10 -47.05 -63.83 -61.31
C PRO A 10 -48.48 -64.04 -61.84
N GLN A 11 -48.83 -63.33 -62.91
CA GLN A 11 -49.87 -63.80 -63.81
C GLN A 11 -49.43 -65.20 -64.27
N ALA A 12 -49.90 -66.22 -63.55
CA ALA A 12 -49.94 -67.58 -64.04
C ALA A 12 -50.96 -67.59 -65.18
N SER A 13 -50.51 -67.20 -66.37
CA SER A 13 -51.21 -67.50 -67.60
C SER A 13 -51.17 -69.02 -67.75
N ALA A 14 -52.22 -69.70 -67.28
CA ALA A 14 -52.44 -71.09 -67.62
C ALA A 14 -52.59 -71.16 -69.15
N PRO A 15 -51.72 -71.89 -69.88
CA PRO A 15 -51.91 -72.07 -71.30
C PRO A 15 -53.13 -72.98 -71.47
N LEU A 16 -54.25 -72.42 -71.93
CA LEU A 16 -55.42 -73.18 -72.36
C LEU A 16 -55.12 -73.89 -73.69
N THR A 17 -54.30 -74.94 -73.63
CA THR A 17 -54.14 -75.90 -74.74
C THR A 17 -55.15 -77.03 -74.56
N ARG A 18 -56.22 -77.02 -75.36
CA ARG A 18 -57.15 -78.18 -75.50
C ARG A 18 -56.49 -79.29 -76.34
N GLN A 19 -55.34 -79.78 -75.91
CA GLN A 19 -54.71 -80.98 -76.45
C GLN A 19 -55.32 -82.19 -75.72
N PRO A 20 -55.69 -83.29 -76.39
CA PRO A 20 -56.13 -84.50 -75.70
C PRO A 20 -54.97 -85.00 -74.85
N ILE A 21 -55.12 -84.94 -73.53
CA ILE A 21 -54.11 -85.41 -72.60
C ILE A 21 -54.10 -86.93 -72.68
N ASP A 22 -52.99 -87.49 -73.15
CA ASP A 22 -52.77 -88.93 -73.22
C ASP A 22 -52.91 -89.55 -71.81
N LEU A 23 -53.64 -90.67 -71.69
CA LEU A 23 -54.00 -91.29 -70.41
C LEU A 23 -52.76 -91.57 -69.56
N LYS A 24 -51.64 -91.91 -70.21
CA LYS A 24 -50.33 -92.13 -69.59
C LYS A 24 -49.78 -90.88 -68.87
N LYS A 25 -49.99 -89.69 -69.43
CA LYS A 25 -49.57 -88.43 -68.80
C LYS A 25 -50.46 -88.10 -67.61
N LEU A 26 -51.75 -88.39 -67.70
CA LEU A 26 -52.67 -88.20 -66.58
C LEU A 26 -52.34 -89.14 -65.42
N LEU A 27 -52.03 -90.41 -65.72
CA LEU A 27 -51.59 -91.39 -64.73
C LEU A 27 -50.26 -90.98 -64.10
N ALA A 28 -49.28 -90.53 -64.90
CA ALA A 28 -47.99 -90.08 -64.37
C ALA A 28 -48.15 -88.89 -63.40
N VAL A 29 -49.00 -87.92 -63.73
CA VAL A 29 -49.31 -86.80 -62.83
C VAL A 29 -50.04 -87.28 -61.58
N TYR A 30 -50.90 -88.30 -61.68
CA TYR A 30 -51.61 -88.88 -60.54
C TYR A 30 -50.67 -89.69 -59.63
N ASP A 31 -49.74 -90.46 -60.22
CA ASP A 31 -48.73 -91.24 -59.51
C ASP A 31 -47.68 -90.35 -58.83
N ASP A 32 -47.32 -89.21 -59.43
CA ASP A 32 -46.41 -88.22 -58.82
C ASP A 32 -47.10 -87.24 -57.87
N TYR A 33 -48.44 -87.20 -57.86
CA TYR A 33 -49.21 -86.29 -57.03
C TYR A 33 -48.85 -86.37 -55.54
N PRO A 34 -48.68 -87.57 -54.92
CA PRO A 34 -48.26 -87.69 -53.52
C PRO A 34 -46.88 -87.07 -53.26
N ASN A 35 -45.94 -87.22 -54.20
CA ASN A 35 -44.61 -86.65 -54.10
C ASN A 35 -44.66 -85.13 -54.17
N VAL A 36 -45.45 -84.58 -55.10
CA VAL A 36 -45.65 -83.13 -55.26
C VAL A 36 -46.30 -82.52 -54.02
N THR A 37 -47.31 -83.18 -53.45
CA THR A 37 -47.93 -82.72 -52.18
C THR A 37 -46.94 -82.76 -51.02
N SER A 38 -46.14 -83.82 -50.89
CA SER A 38 -45.15 -83.91 -49.82
C SER A 38 -44.03 -82.86 -49.94
N ALA A 39 -43.63 -82.55 -51.18
CA ALA A 39 -42.65 -81.52 -51.48
C ALA A 39 -43.22 -80.12 -51.17
N LEU A 40 -44.49 -79.88 -51.52
CA LEU A 40 -45.18 -78.63 -51.21
C LEU A 40 -45.25 -78.42 -49.69
N ASP A 41 -45.69 -79.43 -48.93
CA ASP A 41 -45.75 -79.37 -47.46
C ASP A 41 -44.37 -79.11 -46.83
N ALA A 42 -43.32 -79.76 -47.34
CA ALA A 42 -41.95 -79.52 -46.89
C ALA A 42 -41.46 -78.10 -47.22
N THR A 43 -41.85 -77.54 -48.36
CA THR A 43 -41.53 -76.14 -48.69
C THR A 43 -42.32 -75.14 -47.86
N SER A 44 -43.58 -75.43 -47.54
CA SER A 44 -44.41 -74.60 -46.67
C SER A 44 -43.86 -74.55 -45.24
N LEU A 45 -43.44 -75.70 -44.69
CA LEU A 45 -42.75 -75.76 -43.38
C LEU A 45 -41.45 -74.95 -43.37
N ARG A 46 -40.60 -75.09 -44.41
CA ARG A 46 -39.36 -74.31 -44.51
C ARG A 46 -39.63 -72.81 -44.69
N LEU A 47 -40.71 -72.44 -45.38
CA LEU A 47 -41.13 -71.05 -45.53
C LEU A 47 -41.55 -70.48 -44.17
N GLU A 48 -42.36 -71.21 -43.42
CA GLU A 48 -42.80 -70.82 -42.07
C GLU A 48 -41.61 -70.67 -41.11
N GLU A 49 -40.67 -71.62 -41.12
CA GLU A 49 -39.42 -71.53 -40.34
C GLU A 49 -38.56 -70.32 -40.73
N ALA A 50 -38.48 -70.00 -42.04
CA ALA A 50 -37.75 -68.83 -42.52
C ALA A 50 -38.44 -67.50 -42.15
N GLU A 51 -39.77 -67.46 -42.21
CA GLU A 51 -40.56 -66.31 -41.78
C GLU A 51 -40.43 -66.09 -40.25
N GLU A 52 -40.43 -67.15 -39.45
CA GLU A 52 -40.22 -67.06 -38.01
C GLU A 52 -38.77 -66.65 -37.67
N ALA A 53 -37.77 -67.21 -38.37
CA ALA A 53 -36.37 -66.83 -38.20
C ALA A 53 -36.10 -65.37 -38.56
N THR A 54 -36.71 -64.87 -39.64
CA THR A 54 -36.60 -63.45 -40.03
C THR A 54 -37.29 -62.54 -39.02
N ARG A 55 -38.46 -62.91 -38.51
CA ARG A 55 -39.14 -62.17 -37.45
C ARG A 55 -38.27 -62.07 -36.18
N ILE A 56 -37.69 -63.18 -35.71
CA ILE A 56 -36.79 -63.18 -34.55
C ILE A 56 -35.55 -62.29 -34.81
N ALA A 57 -35.01 -62.30 -36.02
CA ALA A 57 -33.88 -61.45 -36.37
C ALA A 57 -34.23 -59.95 -36.33
N TYR A 58 -35.44 -59.58 -36.78
CA TYR A 58 -35.93 -58.20 -36.67
C TYR A 58 -36.17 -57.79 -35.22
N GLU A 59 -36.79 -58.63 -34.40
CA GLU A 59 -36.99 -58.37 -32.97
C GLU A 59 -35.63 -58.14 -32.27
N LYS A 60 -34.63 -59.00 -32.52
CA LYS A 60 -33.26 -58.83 -31.97
C LYS A 60 -32.58 -57.55 -32.45
N ARG A 61 -32.78 -57.17 -33.71
CA ARG A 61 -32.22 -55.92 -34.26
C ARG A 61 -32.84 -54.71 -33.58
N ASP A 62 -34.16 -54.71 -33.41
CA ASP A 62 -34.88 -53.60 -32.80
C ASP A 62 -34.52 -53.46 -31.30
N ASP A 63 -34.34 -54.58 -30.58
CA ASP A 63 -33.81 -54.58 -29.21
C ASP A 63 -32.39 -54.02 -29.14
N ALA A 64 -31.49 -54.44 -30.06
CA ALA A 64 -30.13 -53.93 -30.12
C ALA A 64 -30.07 -52.43 -30.47
N GLU A 65 -30.96 -51.95 -31.34
CA GLU A 65 -31.09 -50.52 -31.66
C GLU A 65 -31.56 -49.71 -30.45
N LYS A 66 -32.48 -50.26 -29.65
CA LYS A 66 -32.96 -49.65 -28.41
C LYS A 66 -31.86 -49.58 -27.35
N ASP A 67 -31.13 -50.67 -27.14
CA ASP A 67 -30.00 -50.70 -26.19
C ASP A 67 -28.90 -49.70 -26.59
N LEU A 68 -28.58 -49.60 -27.89
CA LEU A 68 -27.65 -48.59 -28.40
C LEU A 68 -28.16 -47.16 -28.18
N ALA A 69 -29.46 -46.92 -28.33
CA ALA A 69 -30.05 -45.61 -28.06
C ALA A 69 -29.99 -45.24 -26.58
N ASP A 70 -30.30 -46.19 -25.69
CA ASP A 70 -30.25 -46.00 -24.25
C ASP A 70 -28.81 -45.80 -23.76
N GLU A 71 -27.84 -46.55 -24.30
CA GLU A 71 -26.43 -46.36 -23.98
C GLU A 71 -25.91 -44.99 -24.44
N ARG A 72 -26.25 -44.57 -25.67
CA ARG A 72 -25.90 -43.22 -26.16
C ARG A 72 -26.48 -42.13 -25.29
N LYS A 73 -27.72 -42.29 -24.83
CA LYS A 73 -28.39 -41.35 -23.92
C LYS A 73 -27.71 -41.33 -22.56
N GLY A 74 -27.34 -42.49 -22.02
CA GLY A 74 -26.58 -42.62 -20.77
C GLY A 74 -25.22 -41.92 -20.85
N ARG A 75 -24.42 -42.23 -21.86
CA ARG A 75 -23.10 -41.59 -22.08
C ARG A 75 -23.21 -40.07 -22.24
N LYS A 76 -24.26 -39.59 -22.92
CA LYS A 76 -24.50 -38.14 -23.06
C LYS A 76 -24.81 -37.51 -21.70
N ALA A 77 -25.70 -38.11 -20.91
CA ALA A 77 -26.04 -37.62 -19.59
C ALA A 77 -24.84 -37.60 -18.63
N ASP A 78 -23.98 -38.62 -18.70
CA ASP A 78 -22.75 -38.66 -17.90
C ASP A 78 -21.75 -37.60 -18.33
N ASN A 79 -21.61 -37.34 -19.63
CA ASN A 79 -20.77 -36.25 -20.14
C ASN A 79 -21.29 -34.88 -19.69
N ASP A 80 -22.61 -34.66 -19.77
CA ASP A 80 -23.24 -33.41 -19.32
C ASP A 80 -23.04 -33.21 -17.81
N ARG A 81 -23.16 -34.27 -17.01
CA ARG A 81 -22.87 -34.24 -15.56
C ARG A 81 -21.39 -33.95 -15.27
N ALA A 82 -20.47 -34.60 -15.99
CA ALA A 82 -19.05 -34.37 -15.83
C ALA A 82 -18.66 -32.93 -16.20
N ALA A 83 -19.25 -32.38 -17.26
CA ALA A 83 -19.07 -30.99 -17.66
C ALA A 83 -19.59 -30.02 -16.60
N SER A 84 -20.81 -30.24 -16.08
CA SER A 84 -21.38 -29.42 -15.00
C SER A 84 -20.53 -29.48 -13.73
N ALA A 85 -20.13 -30.68 -13.30
CA ALA A 85 -19.30 -30.87 -12.11
C ALA A 85 -17.94 -30.16 -12.23
N LYS A 86 -17.34 -30.17 -13.43
CA LYS A 86 -16.11 -29.43 -13.71
C LYS A 86 -16.32 -27.91 -13.60
N GLU A 87 -17.41 -27.40 -14.15
CA GLU A 87 -17.74 -25.97 -14.08
C GLU A 87 -17.99 -25.52 -12.63
N ASP A 88 -18.74 -26.32 -11.87
CA ASP A 88 -19.03 -26.03 -10.47
C ASP A 88 -17.78 -26.09 -9.60
N ALA A 89 -16.91 -27.08 -9.81
CA ALA A 89 -15.61 -27.16 -9.14
C ALA A 89 -14.73 -25.94 -9.45
N LEU A 90 -14.70 -25.47 -10.70
CA LEU A 90 -13.96 -24.27 -11.09
C LEU A 90 -14.55 -23.00 -10.44
N LYS A 91 -15.87 -22.88 -10.36
CA LYS A 91 -16.53 -21.77 -9.66
C LYS A 91 -16.21 -21.78 -8.17
N LEU A 92 -16.23 -22.95 -7.54
CA LEU A 92 -15.95 -23.10 -6.12
C LEU A 92 -14.49 -22.78 -5.81
N ALA A 93 -13.54 -23.31 -6.60
CA ALA A 93 -12.11 -23.00 -6.47
C ALA A 93 -11.81 -21.50 -6.66
N LYS A 94 -12.50 -20.82 -7.60
CA LYS A 94 -12.37 -19.36 -7.77
C LYS A 94 -12.88 -18.59 -6.55
N LYS A 95 -14.01 -19.01 -5.98
CA LYS A 95 -14.57 -18.39 -4.77
C LYS A 95 -13.66 -18.60 -3.55
N GLU A 96 -13.17 -19.81 -3.34
CA GLU A 96 -12.26 -20.13 -2.24
C GLU A 96 -10.94 -19.35 -2.36
N LYS A 97 -10.39 -19.25 -3.57
CA LYS A 97 -9.18 -18.45 -3.82
C LYS A 97 -9.42 -16.96 -3.49
N ALA A 98 -10.52 -16.39 -3.97
CA ALA A 98 -10.84 -14.99 -3.72
C ALA A 98 -11.07 -14.73 -2.21
N GLU A 99 -11.72 -15.65 -1.51
CA GLU A 99 -11.93 -15.53 -0.06
C GLU A 99 -10.62 -15.66 0.71
N ALA A 100 -9.74 -16.60 0.33
CA ALA A 100 -8.42 -16.74 0.93
C ALA A 100 -7.54 -15.49 0.73
N GLU A 101 -7.58 -14.89 -0.46
CA GLU A 101 -6.90 -13.62 -0.75
C GLU A 101 -7.48 -12.48 0.11
N ARG A 102 -8.81 -12.38 0.21
CA ARG A 102 -9.50 -11.39 1.05
C ARG A 102 -9.11 -11.51 2.52
N VAL A 103 -9.13 -12.71 3.08
CA VAL A 103 -8.75 -12.99 4.48
C VAL A 103 -7.27 -12.65 4.70
N ARG A 104 -6.40 -12.97 3.74
CA ARG A 104 -4.98 -12.62 3.83
C ARG A 104 -4.79 -11.10 3.83
N GLU A 105 -5.46 -10.38 2.93
CA GLU A 105 -5.40 -8.92 2.89
C GLU A 105 -5.95 -8.29 4.17
N GLU A 106 -7.08 -8.78 4.68
CA GLU A 106 -7.68 -8.29 5.91
C GLU A 106 -6.75 -8.50 7.10
N ARG A 107 -6.10 -9.68 7.20
CA ARG A 107 -5.08 -9.93 8.21
C ARG A 107 -3.90 -8.96 8.08
N ILE A 108 -3.40 -8.74 6.86
CA ILE A 108 -2.32 -7.79 6.62
C ILE A 108 -2.74 -6.37 7.04
N ARG A 109 -3.94 -5.91 6.68
CA ARG A 109 -4.45 -4.59 7.09
C ARG A 109 -4.61 -4.49 8.59
N ASN A 110 -5.14 -5.52 9.24
CA ASN A 110 -5.33 -5.55 10.69
C ASN A 110 -3.99 -5.59 11.45
N GLU A 111 -2.93 -6.16 10.86
CA GLU A 111 -1.59 -6.14 11.45
C GLU A 111 -0.84 -4.83 11.18
N LEU A 112 -1.00 -4.26 9.98
CA LEU A 112 -0.26 -3.06 9.55
C LEU A 112 -0.90 -1.75 10.05
N ASN A 113 -2.22 -1.60 10.01
CA ASN A 113 -2.87 -0.35 10.41
C ASN A 113 -2.56 0.05 11.86
N PRO A 114 -2.62 -0.85 12.86
CA PRO A 114 -2.24 -0.49 14.23
C PRO A 114 -0.75 -0.15 14.37
N LYS A 115 0.12 -0.77 13.58
CA LYS A 115 1.56 -0.44 13.57
C LYS A 115 1.79 0.93 12.95
N ILE A 116 1.07 1.27 11.88
CA ILE A 116 1.15 2.60 11.25
C ILE A 116 0.70 3.66 12.26
N THR A 117 -0.45 3.47 12.93
CA THR A 117 -0.94 4.44 13.92
C THR A 117 -0.01 4.55 15.14
N ASP A 118 0.56 3.44 15.63
CA ASP A 118 1.57 3.47 16.70
C ASP A 118 2.85 4.21 16.25
N LEU A 119 3.32 4.00 15.03
CA LEU A 119 4.47 4.71 14.48
C LEU A 119 4.19 6.20 14.28
N GLU A 120 3.00 6.57 13.80
CA GLU A 120 2.59 7.97 13.65
C GLU A 120 2.52 8.69 14.99
N THR A 121 1.97 8.05 16.03
CA THR A 121 1.93 8.62 17.37
C THR A 121 3.32 8.75 18.00
N LYS A 122 4.19 7.74 17.82
CA LYS A 122 5.60 7.81 18.22
C LYS A 122 6.36 8.91 17.50
N LEU A 123 6.12 9.08 16.20
CA LEU A 123 6.74 10.15 15.42
C LEU A 123 6.28 11.51 15.94
N LYS A 124 4.97 11.70 16.12
CA LYS A 124 4.40 12.94 16.65
C LYS A 124 4.97 13.30 18.02
N THR A 125 4.96 12.37 18.96
CA THR A 125 5.52 12.58 20.31
C THR A 125 7.02 12.89 20.29
N THR A 126 7.78 12.21 19.43
CA THR A 126 9.22 12.49 19.25
C THR A 126 9.44 13.88 18.66
N THR A 127 8.64 14.31 17.68
CA THR A 127 8.75 15.66 17.11
C THR A 127 8.37 16.74 18.11
N GLU A 128 7.30 16.54 18.90
CA GLU A 128 6.90 17.48 19.95
C GLU A 128 7.99 17.60 21.02
N HIS A 129 8.62 16.48 21.41
CA HIS A 129 9.72 16.47 22.35
C HIS A 129 10.95 17.19 21.80
N ARG A 130 11.32 16.94 20.54
CA ARG A 130 12.41 17.67 19.86
C ARG A 130 12.14 19.17 19.85
N ASP A 131 10.95 19.58 19.43
CA ASP A 131 10.59 20.99 19.33
C ASP A 131 10.56 21.68 20.70
N ARG A 132 10.20 20.95 21.75
CA ARG A 132 10.31 21.42 23.14
C ARG A 132 11.77 21.62 23.55
N LEU A 133 12.63 20.63 23.32
CA LEU A 133 14.05 20.73 23.63
C LEU A 133 14.72 21.87 22.85
N ASP A 134 14.35 22.08 21.59
CA ASP A 134 14.87 23.19 20.77
C ASP A 134 14.47 24.56 21.34
N LYS A 135 13.25 24.69 21.90
CA LYS A 135 12.82 25.91 22.61
C LYS A 135 13.62 26.10 23.89
N GLU A 136 13.72 25.07 24.74
CA GLU A 136 14.48 25.14 25.99
C GLU A 136 15.96 25.48 25.73
N LEU A 137 16.55 24.91 24.68
CA LEU A 137 17.93 25.18 24.27
C LEU A 137 18.10 26.63 23.79
N LYS A 138 17.15 27.17 23.02
CA LYS A 138 17.17 28.59 22.61
C LYS A 138 17.05 29.51 23.80
N GLU A 139 16.13 29.24 24.72
CA GLU A 139 15.95 30.03 25.95
C GLU A 139 17.23 30.04 26.78
N LYS A 140 17.88 28.88 26.96
CA LYS A 140 19.15 28.79 27.69
C LYS A 140 20.29 29.53 27.01
N LYS A 141 20.38 29.48 25.67
CA LYS A 141 21.36 30.28 24.92
C LYS A 141 21.15 31.78 25.15
N THR A 142 19.91 32.26 25.06
CA THR A 142 19.60 33.67 25.32
C THR A 142 19.89 34.05 26.78
N GLN A 143 19.58 33.19 27.76
CA GLN A 143 19.94 33.42 29.16
C GLN A 143 21.46 33.54 29.33
N MET A 144 22.24 32.65 28.70
CA MET A 144 23.70 32.71 28.73
C MET A 144 24.25 33.97 28.08
N GLU A 145 23.75 34.36 26.90
CA GLU A 145 24.14 35.61 26.23
C GLU A 145 23.85 36.84 27.11
N ASN A 146 22.71 36.87 27.79
CA ASN A 146 22.37 37.93 28.74
C ASN A 146 23.32 37.95 29.95
N TRP A 147 23.72 36.79 30.47
CA TRP A 147 24.71 36.72 31.55
C TRP A 147 26.10 37.17 31.11
N ILE A 148 26.53 36.78 29.90
CA ILE A 148 27.81 37.22 29.33
C ILE A 148 27.82 38.75 29.20
N THR A 149 26.81 39.33 28.57
CA THR A 149 26.72 40.79 28.40
C THR A 149 26.62 41.54 29.73
N ALA A 150 25.92 40.99 30.73
CA ALA A 150 25.88 41.56 32.08
C ALA A 150 27.25 41.51 32.78
N LEU A 151 27.98 40.41 32.65
CA LEU A 151 29.33 40.26 33.20
C LEU A 151 30.33 41.18 32.50
N GLU A 152 30.22 41.36 31.18
CA GLU A 152 31.02 42.30 30.41
C GLU A 152 30.79 43.74 30.88
N LYS A 153 29.53 44.15 31.07
CA LYS A 153 29.18 45.46 31.64
C LYS A 153 29.78 45.65 33.03
N LEU A 154 29.61 44.68 33.92
CA LEU A 154 30.16 44.73 35.27
C LEU A 154 31.70 44.80 35.27
N SER A 155 32.36 44.10 34.35
CA SER A 155 33.80 44.17 34.14
C SER A 155 34.26 45.56 33.70
N LEU A 156 33.53 46.18 32.76
CA LEU A 156 33.78 47.56 32.33
C LEU A 156 33.54 48.57 33.46
N GLU A 157 32.47 48.41 34.22
CA GLU A 157 32.17 49.27 35.38
C GLU A 157 33.23 49.16 36.47
N ARG A 158 33.72 47.94 36.76
CA ARG A 158 34.85 47.73 37.69
C ARG A 158 36.10 48.43 37.20
N LYS A 159 36.48 48.26 35.92
CA LYS A 159 37.65 48.95 35.34
C LYS A 159 37.52 50.47 35.43
N SER A 160 36.37 51.02 35.05
CA SER A 160 36.09 52.46 35.16
C SER A 160 36.12 52.94 36.61
N GLY A 161 35.64 52.14 37.56
CA GLY A 161 35.73 52.41 39.00
C GLY A 161 37.17 52.50 39.49
N TYR A 162 38.01 51.52 39.12
CA TYR A 162 39.44 51.54 39.46
C TYR A 162 40.18 52.73 38.85
N GLU A 163 39.86 53.11 37.60
CA GLU A 163 40.45 54.28 36.95
C GLU A 163 40.06 55.59 37.66
N LYS A 164 38.79 55.73 38.07
CA LYS A 164 38.32 56.89 38.83
C LYS A 164 38.98 56.96 40.20
N GLU A 165 39.10 55.84 40.90
CA GLU A 165 39.78 55.77 42.20
C GLU A 165 41.26 56.12 42.07
N ARG A 166 41.95 55.56 41.07
CA ARG A 166 43.34 55.90 40.78
C ARG A 166 43.52 57.40 40.51
N LYS A 167 42.65 57.98 39.67
CA LYS A 167 42.69 59.42 39.39
C LYS A 167 42.43 60.25 40.64
N ALA A 168 41.47 59.85 41.48
CA ALA A 168 41.20 60.54 42.74
C ALA A 168 42.38 60.47 43.73
N ILE A 169 43.13 59.38 43.72
CA ILE A 169 44.37 59.24 44.51
C ILE A 169 45.46 60.16 43.95
N GLU A 170 45.66 60.18 42.63
CA GLU A 170 46.61 61.08 41.95
C GLU A 170 46.26 62.56 42.24
N ASP A 171 44.99 62.96 42.10
CA ASP A 171 44.52 64.32 42.40
C ASP A 171 44.74 64.70 43.88
N ARG A 172 44.55 63.75 44.81
CA ARG A 172 44.83 63.95 46.25
C ARG A 172 46.32 64.14 46.50
N TRP A 173 47.17 63.33 45.87
CA TRP A 173 48.62 63.45 45.98
C TRP A 173 49.12 64.79 45.42
N GLU A 174 48.56 65.24 44.31
CA GLU A 174 48.87 66.56 43.75
C GLU A 174 48.43 67.70 44.67
N ALA A 175 47.24 67.60 45.28
CA ALA A 175 46.77 68.58 46.24
C ALA A 175 47.66 68.60 47.49
N GLU A 176 48.06 67.44 48.01
CA GLU A 176 48.97 67.31 49.14
C GLU A 176 50.36 67.89 48.83
N ALA A 177 50.91 67.60 47.64
CA ALA A 177 52.17 68.19 47.18
C ALA A 177 52.09 69.73 47.07
N LYS A 178 50.94 70.27 46.61
CA LYS A 178 50.72 71.72 46.59
C LYS A 178 50.65 72.31 48.00
N THR A 179 49.96 71.66 48.93
CA THR A 179 49.91 72.13 50.33
C THR A 179 51.29 72.07 50.99
N GLN A 180 52.04 70.99 50.77
CA GLN A 180 53.42 70.86 51.27
C GLN A 180 54.31 71.99 50.72
N LYS A 181 54.21 72.30 49.43
CA LYS A 181 54.96 73.43 48.84
C LYS A 181 54.57 74.78 49.43
N LEU A 182 53.27 75.02 49.66
CA LEU A 182 52.81 76.24 50.33
C LEU A 182 53.35 76.32 51.77
N ASP A 183 53.36 75.20 52.50
CA ASP A 183 53.93 75.12 53.84
C ASP A 183 55.44 75.39 53.82
N GLU A 184 56.18 74.85 52.84
CA GLU A 184 57.59 75.16 52.60
C GLU A 184 57.82 76.65 52.34
N ASP A 185 57.03 77.25 51.45
CA ASP A 185 57.10 78.69 51.12
C ASP A 185 56.77 79.57 52.35
N ILE A 186 55.79 79.16 53.18
CA ILE A 186 55.47 79.85 54.45
C ILE A 186 56.64 79.75 55.42
N VAL A 187 57.22 78.56 55.61
CA VAL A 187 58.37 78.36 56.51
C VAL A 187 59.58 79.15 56.01
N GLU A 188 59.82 79.19 54.69
CA GLU A 188 60.90 80.00 54.11
C GLU A 188 60.63 81.50 54.29
N GLY A 189 59.38 81.95 54.07
CA GLY A 189 58.95 83.32 54.32
C GLY A 189 59.13 83.73 55.78
N LEU A 190 58.74 82.87 56.72
CA LEU A 190 58.97 83.07 58.16
C LEU A 190 60.46 83.11 58.49
N LYS A 191 61.28 82.23 57.91
CA LYS A 191 62.75 82.28 58.07
C LYS A 191 63.35 83.58 57.53
N LYS A 192 62.86 84.10 56.40
CA LYS A 192 63.28 85.38 55.84
C LYS A 192 62.86 86.55 56.74
N ALA A 193 61.65 86.51 57.30
CA ALA A 193 61.17 87.51 58.25
C ALA A 193 61.91 87.45 59.60
N LEU A 194 62.39 86.27 60.00
CA LEU A 194 63.17 86.06 61.22
C LEU A 194 64.66 86.42 61.05
N LYS A 195 65.15 86.66 59.82
CA LYS A 195 66.43 87.35 59.64
C LYS A 195 66.23 88.81 60.03
N PRO A 196 66.94 89.34 61.04
CA PRO A 196 66.83 90.75 61.37
C PRO A 196 67.28 91.56 60.15
N ALA A 197 66.34 92.32 59.57
CA ALA A 197 66.71 93.44 58.72
C ALA A 197 67.34 94.50 59.62
N ASP A 198 68.58 94.88 59.29
CA ASP A 198 69.28 96.00 59.90
C ASP A 198 68.38 97.24 59.90
N THR A 199 67.96 97.65 61.09
CA THR A 199 67.24 98.89 61.32
C THR A 199 68.23 100.05 61.35
N THR A 200 68.57 100.62 60.19
CA THR A 200 68.97 102.02 60.09
C THR A 200 68.51 102.64 58.77
N SER A 201 67.38 103.34 58.81
CA SER A 201 67.20 104.69 58.25
C SER A 201 65.71 105.01 58.09
N LEU A 202 65.09 105.45 59.18
CA LEU A 202 63.97 106.37 59.13
C LEU A 202 64.50 107.72 58.63
N LYS A 203 64.11 108.12 57.41
CA LYS A 203 64.07 109.54 57.03
C LYS A 203 62.76 109.83 56.30
N SER A 204 61.87 110.45 57.07
CA SER A 204 60.74 111.32 56.69
C SER A 204 60.52 111.61 55.21
N SER A 205 59.28 111.45 54.75
CA SER A 205 58.68 112.43 53.85
C SER A 205 57.16 112.42 54.00
N ALA A 206 56.65 113.42 54.71
CA ALA A 206 55.24 113.79 54.68
C ALA A 206 54.91 114.34 53.29
N ARG A 207 53.85 113.85 52.65
CA ARG A 207 53.21 114.59 51.56
C ARG A 207 51.69 114.49 51.63
N SER A 208 51.14 115.66 51.94
CA SER A 208 49.77 116.15 51.92
C SER A 208 48.78 115.46 50.98
N VAL A 209 47.60 115.22 51.55
CA VAL A 209 46.29 115.08 50.89
C VAL A 209 46.01 116.30 50.00
N ARG A 210 45.57 116.05 48.76
CA ARG A 210 44.72 116.98 47.99
C ARG A 210 43.51 116.21 47.48
N ILE A 211 42.35 116.66 47.94
CA ILE A 211 41.03 116.42 47.38
C ILE A 211 40.86 117.44 46.26
N GLU A 212 40.51 117.00 45.05
CA GLU A 212 39.78 117.83 44.09
C GLU A 212 38.66 116.98 43.50
N ASP A 213 37.44 117.32 43.92
CA ASP A 213 36.20 117.08 43.21
C ASP A 213 36.14 118.01 41.98
N GLY A 214 35.64 117.53 40.83
CA GLY A 214 35.06 118.41 39.81
C GLY A 214 35.23 118.02 38.34
N ILE A 215 34.15 117.45 37.78
CA ILE A 215 33.76 117.19 36.37
C ILE A 215 34.31 115.91 35.73
#